data_AF-A0A6B3FFQ3-F1
#
_entry.id   AF-A0A6B3FFQ3-F1
#
_cell.length_a   1.000
_cell.length_b   1.000
_cell.length_c   1.000
_cell.angle_alpha   90.00
_cell.angle_beta   90.00
_cell.angle_gamma   90.00
#
_symmetry.space_group_name_H-M   'P 1'
#
loop_
_entity.id
_entity.type
_entity.pdbx_description
1 polymer ?
#
loop_
_entity_poly.entity_id
_entity_poly.type
_entity_poly.pdbx_seq_one_letter_code
_entity_poly.pdbx_strand_id
1 'polypeptide(L)'
;NEPCSSLASRTRIKTLTEQTRVDNARFFDDDIEQVPHHVITQGIGTILDARHPILLATGEGKAEAVAQTVEGPVASIVPASALQLHPHATVVVDEAAASKLKLADYFRATYAAKPGWQGL
;
A
#
# COMPACT_ATOMS: atom_id res chain seq x y z
N ASN A 1 7.33 -3.98 -0.85
CA ASN A 1 8.55 -3.14 -0.81
C ASN A 1 8.65 -2.51 0.56
N GLU A 2 9.73 -2.80 1.29
CA GLU A 2 9.95 -2.24 2.63
C GLU A 2 10.23 -0.73 2.59
N PRO A 3 10.05 0.00 3.71
CA PRO A 3 10.35 1.42 3.82
C PRO A 3 11.75 1.78 3.29
N CYS A 4 11.86 2.98 2.73
CA CYS A 4 13.06 3.51 2.07
C CYS A 4 13.53 2.74 0.82
N SER A 5 12.66 1.91 0.24
CA SER A 5 12.90 1.34 -1.09
C SER A 5 12.82 2.42 -2.17
N SER A 6 13.72 2.37 -3.16
CA SER A 6 13.63 3.26 -4.34
C SER A 6 12.25 3.14 -5.00
N LEU A 7 11.63 4.29 -5.27
CA LEU A 7 10.34 4.36 -5.97
C LEU A 7 10.44 3.90 -7.43
N ALA A 8 11.65 3.91 -8.01
CA ALA A 8 11.93 3.38 -9.35
C ALA A 8 12.43 1.92 -9.34
N SER A 9 12.35 1.24 -8.19
CA SER A 9 12.89 -0.12 -8.07
C SER A 9 12.23 -1.13 -9.01
N ARG A 10 13.01 -2.11 -9.45
CA ARG A 10 12.55 -3.32 -10.17
C ARG A 10 12.50 -4.52 -9.22
N THR A 11 12.07 -5.65 -9.75
CA THR A 11 12.08 -6.94 -9.07
C THR A 11 13.48 -7.25 -8.53
N ARG A 12 13.57 -7.60 -7.25
CA ARG A 12 14.83 -7.85 -6.56
C ARG A 12 14.62 -8.66 -5.29
N ILE A 13 15.73 -9.14 -4.72
CA ILE A 13 15.75 -9.64 -3.35
C ILE A 13 15.59 -8.47 -2.38
N LYS A 14 14.79 -8.64 -1.34
CA LYS A 14 14.72 -7.72 -0.19
C LYS A 14 14.80 -8.51 1.11
N THR A 15 15.46 -7.90 2.09
CA THR A 15 15.44 -8.33 3.48
C THR A 15 14.14 -7.87 4.12
N LEU A 16 13.44 -8.78 4.79
CA LEU A 16 12.25 -8.46 5.58
C LEU A 16 12.66 -7.68 6.84
N THR A 17 11.86 -6.69 7.19
CA THR A 17 11.95 -6.03 8.50
C THR A 17 11.58 -7.02 9.61
N GLU A 18 12.10 -6.77 10.81
CA GLU A 18 11.77 -7.60 11.98
C GLU A 18 10.26 -7.61 12.24
N GLN A 19 9.60 -6.45 12.17
CA GLN A 19 8.14 -6.36 12.29
C GLN A 19 7.41 -7.23 11.26
N THR A 20 7.86 -7.23 10.00
CA THR A 20 7.25 -8.07 8.95
C THR A 20 7.48 -9.56 9.23
N ARG A 21 8.60 -9.94 9.86
CA ARG A 21 8.82 -11.33 10.30
C ARG A 21 7.87 -11.69 11.46
N VAL A 22 7.75 -10.82 12.47
CA VAL A 22 6.82 -10.99 13.60
C VAL A 22 5.38 -11.15 13.11
N ASP A 23 4.91 -10.28 12.22
CA ASP A 23 3.54 -10.30 11.69
C ASP A 23 3.22 -11.59 10.91
N ASN A 24 4.25 -12.20 10.30
CA ASN A 24 4.11 -13.41 9.51
C ASN A 24 4.37 -14.69 10.31
N ALA A 25 4.91 -14.63 11.53
CA ALA A 25 5.22 -15.80 12.35
C ALA A 25 3.99 -16.71 12.58
N ARG A 26 2.78 -16.13 12.59
CA ARG A 26 1.51 -16.87 12.62
C ARG A 26 1.32 -17.90 11.50
N PHE A 27 2.11 -17.82 10.43
CA PHE A 27 2.11 -18.77 9.31
C PHE A 27 3.25 -19.81 9.41
N PHE A 28 4.07 -19.73 10.45
CA PHE A 28 5.26 -20.55 10.71
C PHE A 28 5.23 -21.08 12.14
N ASP A 29 4.11 -21.70 12.55
CA ASP A 29 3.92 -22.28 13.89
C ASP A 29 4.16 -21.30 15.06
N ASP A 30 3.90 -20.01 14.83
CA ASP A 30 4.18 -18.90 15.75
C ASP A 30 5.69 -18.78 16.13
N ASP A 31 6.58 -19.32 15.29
CA ASP A 31 8.02 -19.30 15.46
C ASP A 31 8.71 -18.36 14.45
N ILE A 32 9.26 -17.26 14.95
CA ILE A 32 9.93 -16.25 14.13
C ILE A 32 11.22 -16.79 13.47
N GLU A 33 11.88 -17.78 14.06
CA GLU A 33 13.13 -18.34 13.53
C GLU A 33 12.89 -19.15 12.25
N GLN A 34 11.66 -19.60 12.03
CA GLN A 34 11.24 -20.26 10.81
C GLN A 34 10.86 -19.28 9.69
N VAL A 35 10.66 -17.99 10.00
CA VAL A 35 10.29 -16.98 9.02
C VAL A 35 11.54 -16.55 8.23
N PRO A 36 11.54 -16.69 6.88
CA PRO A 36 12.69 -16.33 6.04
C PRO A 36 13.13 -14.88 6.21
N HIS A 37 14.44 -14.63 6.19
CA HIS A 37 14.98 -13.26 6.21
C HIS A 37 14.84 -12.53 4.87
N HIS A 38 14.73 -13.26 3.77
CA HIS A 38 14.79 -12.71 2.42
C HIS A 38 13.60 -13.14 1.58
N VAL A 39 13.16 -12.25 0.71
CA VAL A 39 12.08 -12.49 -0.26
C VAL A 39 12.47 -11.95 -1.62
N ILE A 40 11.93 -12.55 -2.69
CA ILE A 40 11.88 -11.91 -4.01
C ILE A 40 10.59 -11.10 -4.07
N THR A 41 10.68 -9.82 -4.43
CA THR A 41 9.52 -8.92 -4.50
C THR A 41 9.56 -8.10 -5.78
N GLN A 42 8.40 -7.84 -6.37
CA GLN A 42 8.29 -6.84 -7.44
C GLN A 42 8.72 -5.47 -6.89
N GLY A 43 9.40 -4.68 -7.73
CA GLY A 43 9.75 -3.30 -7.37
C GLY A 43 8.58 -2.34 -7.50
N ILE A 44 8.71 -1.16 -6.91
CA ILE A 44 7.67 -0.12 -6.99
C ILE A 44 7.48 0.34 -8.43
N GLY A 45 8.56 0.54 -9.19
CA GLY A 45 8.47 0.87 -10.61
C GLY A 45 7.79 -0.23 -11.42
N THR A 46 7.97 -1.50 -11.05
CA THR A 46 7.25 -2.61 -11.70
C THR A 46 5.75 -2.58 -11.42
N ILE A 47 5.34 -2.19 -10.21
CA ILE A 47 3.93 -2.02 -9.86
C ILE A 47 3.32 -0.82 -10.62
N LEU A 48 4.08 0.28 -10.75
CA LEU A 48 3.67 1.47 -11.48
C LEU A 48 3.64 1.30 -13.01
N ASP A 49 4.22 0.22 -13.55
CA ASP A 49 4.07 -0.13 -14.97
C ASP A 49 2.69 -0.78 -15.27
N ALA A 50 1.93 -1.17 -14.24
CA ALA A 50 0.62 -1.79 -14.43
C ALA A 50 -0.35 -0.78 -15.05
N ARG A 51 -1.22 -1.22 -15.97
CA ARG A 51 -2.24 -0.32 -16.55
C ARG A 51 -3.15 0.30 -15.48
N HIS A 52 -3.43 -0.46 -14.42
CA HIS A 52 -4.31 -0.07 -13.33
C HIS A 52 -3.98 -0.84 -12.05
N PRO A 53 -3.12 -0.32 -11.17
CA PRO A 53 -2.90 -0.88 -9.85
C PRO A 53 -4.09 -0.60 -8.92
N ILE A 54 -4.49 -1.63 -8.18
CA ILE A 54 -5.53 -1.56 -7.15
C ILE A 54 -4.89 -1.92 -5.80
N LEU A 55 -4.94 -1.00 -4.84
CA LEU A 55 -4.54 -1.22 -3.46
C LEU A 55 -5.79 -1.51 -2.62
N LEU A 56 -5.76 -2.60 -1.86
CA LEU A 56 -6.82 -2.95 -0.90
C LEU A 56 -6.26 -2.88 0.52
N ALA A 57 -7.00 -2.27 1.45
CA ALA A 57 -6.68 -2.28 2.87
C ALA A 57 -7.96 -2.34 3.73
N THR A 58 -7.93 -3.14 4.78
CA THR A 58 -9.07 -3.35 5.68
C THR A 58 -8.62 -3.35 7.13
N GLY A 59 -9.46 -2.81 8.01
CA GLY A 59 -9.25 -2.78 9.45
C GLY A 59 -8.44 -1.57 9.94
N GLU A 60 -8.70 -1.20 11.20
CA GLU A 60 -8.13 0.00 11.84
C GLU A 60 -6.59 -0.01 11.89
N GLY A 61 -5.96 -1.19 11.99
CA GLY A 61 -4.51 -1.33 11.96
C GLY A 61 -3.84 -0.83 10.66
N LYS A 62 -4.63 -0.54 9.61
CA LYS A 62 -4.16 0.05 8.35
C LYS A 62 -4.46 1.54 8.21
N ALA A 63 -5.20 2.14 9.14
CA ALA A 63 -5.72 3.50 9.00
C ALA A 63 -4.62 4.55 8.82
N GLU A 64 -3.53 4.45 9.60
CA GLU A 64 -2.39 5.36 9.48
C GLU A 64 -1.69 5.22 8.12
N ALA A 65 -1.46 3.98 7.69
CA ALA A 65 -0.80 3.70 6.41
C ALA A 65 -1.65 4.18 5.23
N VAL A 66 -2.98 4.02 5.29
CA VAL A 66 -3.91 4.54 4.29
C VAL A 66 -3.86 6.07 4.25
N ALA A 67 -3.95 6.74 5.40
CA ALA A 67 -3.89 8.20 5.47
C ALA A 67 -2.57 8.73 4.88
N GLN A 68 -1.43 8.15 5.24
CA GLN A 68 -0.13 8.55 4.68
C GLN A 68 0.02 8.23 3.20
N THR A 69 -0.61 7.14 2.72
CA THR A 69 -0.59 6.76 1.30
C THR A 69 -1.38 7.72 0.43
N VAL A 70 -2.55 8.17 0.92
CA VAL A 70 -3.51 8.96 0.12
C VAL A 70 -3.32 10.46 0.31
N GLU A 71 -3.09 10.92 1.55
CA GLU A 71 -3.04 12.35 1.91
C GLU A 71 -1.63 12.83 2.26
N GLY A 72 -0.70 11.91 2.51
CA GLY A 72 0.69 12.22 2.83
C GLY A 72 1.55 12.56 1.61
N PRO A 73 2.79 13.05 1.82
CA PRO A 73 3.72 13.31 0.73
C PRO A 73 4.16 12.01 0.04
N VAL A 74 4.48 12.10 -1.25
CA VAL A 74 5.17 11.02 -1.97
C VAL A 74 6.55 10.83 -1.35
N ALA A 75 6.76 9.72 -0.65
CA ALA A 75 7.99 9.45 0.07
C ALA A 75 8.29 7.95 0.11
N SER A 76 9.56 7.56 -0.09
CA SER A 76 9.98 6.15 -0.06
C SER A 76 9.80 5.48 1.31
N ILE A 77 9.68 6.26 2.39
CA ILE A 77 9.34 5.74 3.72
C ILE A 77 7.91 5.17 3.76
N VAL A 78 7.00 5.66 2.89
CA VAL A 78 5.66 5.12 2.66
C VAL A 78 5.55 4.68 1.19
N PRO A 79 6.05 3.49 0.82
CA PRO A 79 6.11 3.03 -0.58
C PRO A 79 4.82 3.14 -1.38
N ALA A 80 3.67 2.93 -0.73
CA ALA A 80 2.36 3.01 -1.37
C ALA A 80 1.98 4.43 -1.81
N SER A 81 2.57 5.48 -1.23
CA SER A 81 2.39 6.87 -1.68
C SER A 81 2.80 7.08 -3.14
N ALA A 82 3.62 6.18 -3.71
CA ALA A 82 3.96 6.20 -5.12
C ALA A 82 2.75 6.06 -6.06
N LEU A 83 1.63 5.49 -5.58
CA LEU A 83 0.38 5.39 -6.36
C LEU A 83 -0.19 6.77 -6.71
N GLN A 84 0.14 7.82 -5.94
CA GLN A 84 -0.25 9.21 -6.27
C GLN A 84 0.36 9.69 -7.59
N LEU A 85 1.44 9.05 -8.06
CA LEU A 85 2.09 9.37 -9.34
C LEU A 85 1.51 8.57 -10.53
N HIS A 86 0.63 7.59 -10.26
CA HIS A 86 0.11 6.71 -11.30
C HIS A 86 -1.09 7.35 -12.01
N PRO A 87 -1.17 7.32 -13.36
CA PRO A 87 -2.26 7.97 -14.10
C PRO A 87 -3.65 7.33 -13.86
N HIS A 88 -3.69 6.08 -13.43
CA HIS A 88 -4.93 5.36 -13.13
C HIS A 88 -4.74 4.37 -11.98
N ALA A 89 -4.94 4.81 -10.74
CA ALA A 89 -4.82 3.94 -9.55
C ALA A 89 -6.11 3.99 -8.73
N THR A 90 -6.42 2.87 -8.08
CA THR A 90 -7.56 2.77 -7.17
C THR A 90 -7.10 2.30 -5.79
N VAL A 91 -7.58 2.98 -4.75
CA VAL A 91 -7.39 2.59 -3.36
C VAL A 91 -8.77 2.24 -2.80
N VAL A 92 -8.97 0.98 -2.43
CA VAL A 92 -10.21 0.44 -1.86
C VAL A 92 -9.98 0.15 -0.39
N VAL A 93 -10.76 0.81 0.47
CA VAL A 93 -10.65 0.70 1.92
C VAL A 93 -12.01 0.51 2.58
N ASP A 94 -12.03 -0.18 3.71
CA ASP A 94 -13.20 -0.20 4.59
C ASP A 94 -13.22 1.05 5.50
N GLU A 95 -14.33 1.26 6.21
CA GLU A 95 -14.50 2.41 7.10
C GLU A 95 -13.45 2.45 8.22
N ALA A 96 -13.05 1.27 8.73
CA ALA A 96 -12.03 1.18 9.79
C ALA A 96 -10.64 1.63 9.28
N ALA A 97 -10.23 1.21 8.08
CA ALA A 97 -9.00 1.65 7.44
C ALA A 97 -9.09 3.10 6.90
N ALA A 98 -10.29 3.63 6.69
CA ALA A 98 -10.51 5.03 6.32
C ALA A 98 -10.52 5.98 7.53
N SER A 99 -10.57 5.47 8.76
CA SER A 99 -10.84 6.25 9.98
C SER A 99 -9.89 7.42 10.27
N LYS A 100 -8.69 7.43 9.68
CA LYS A 100 -7.70 8.51 9.81
C LYS A 100 -7.60 9.45 8.61
N LEU A 101 -8.40 9.24 7.56
CA LEU A 101 -8.46 10.17 6.42
C LEU A 101 -9.12 11.49 6.87
N LYS A 102 -8.42 12.60 6.66
CA LYS A 102 -8.94 13.94 6.97
C LYS A 102 -9.93 14.42 5.93
N LEU A 103 -9.83 13.90 4.70
CA LEU A 103 -10.63 14.28 3.53
C LEU A 103 -11.59 13.17 3.10
N ALA A 104 -11.98 12.27 4.00
CA ALA A 104 -12.86 11.13 3.69
C ALA A 104 -14.16 11.58 2.98
N ASP A 105 -14.81 12.62 3.46
CA ASP A 105 -16.05 13.14 2.87
C ASP A 105 -15.83 13.77 1.49
N TYR A 106 -14.69 14.43 1.29
CA TYR A 106 -14.29 14.92 -0.03
C TYR A 106 -14.14 13.75 -1.01
N PHE A 107 -13.43 12.69 -0.64
CA PHE A 107 -13.25 11.52 -1.51
C PHE A 107 -14.57 10.82 -1.84
N ARG A 108 -15.47 10.67 -0.85
CA ARG A 108 -16.81 10.11 -1.06
C ARG A 108 -17.62 10.96 -2.04
N ALA A 109 -17.64 12.28 -1.85
CA ALA A 109 -18.37 13.19 -2.72
C ALA A 109 -17.81 13.18 -4.15
N THR A 110 -16.48 13.21 -4.30
CA THR A 110 -15.82 13.12 -5.61
C THR A 110 -16.13 11.80 -6.32
N TYR A 111 -16.11 10.68 -5.61
CA TYR A 111 -16.44 9.37 -6.18
C TYR A 111 -17.92 9.28 -6.58
N ALA A 112 -18.84 9.77 -5.73
CA ALA A 112 -20.27 9.80 -6.04
C ALA A 112 -20.61 10.67 -7.26
N ALA A 113 -19.82 11.73 -7.50
CA ALA A 113 -19.95 12.60 -8.66
C ALA A 113 -19.18 12.10 -9.91
N LYS A 114 -18.45 10.97 -9.81
CA LYS A 114 -17.65 10.43 -10.92
C LYS A 114 -18.55 10.10 -12.12
N PRO A 115 -18.23 10.57 -13.34
CA PRO A 115 -19.00 10.21 -14.52
C PRO A 115 -19.00 8.69 -14.73
N GLY A 116 -20.17 8.11 -15.01
CA GLY A 116 -20.33 6.65 -15.11
C GLY A 116 -19.45 5.96 -16.16
N TRP A 117 -18.93 6.70 -17.14
CA TRP A 117 -18.00 6.17 -18.16
C TRP A 117 -16.55 6.04 -17.67
N GLN A 118 -16.18 6.64 -16.54
CA GLN A 118 -14.81 6.58 -16.01
C GLN A 118 -14.49 5.29 -15.25
N GLY A 119 -15.37 4.28 -15.27
CA GLY A 119 -15.15 2.95 -14.68
C GLY A 119 -14.65 2.99 -13.24
N LEU A 120 -13.97 1.94 -12.81
CA LEU A 120 -13.02 2.00 -11.69
C LEU A 120 -11.65 2.33 -12.26
#